data_AF-A0A6A1W1P4-F1
#
_entry.id   AF-A0A6A1W1P4-F1
#
_cell.length_a   1.000
_cell.length_b   1.000
_cell.length_c   1.000
_cell.angle_alpha   90.00
_cell.angle_beta   90.00
_cell.angle_gamma   90.00
#
_symmetry.space_group_name_H-M   'P 1'
#
loop_
_entity.id
_entity.type
_entity.pdbx_description
1 polymer ?
#
loop_
_entity_poly.entity_id
_entity_poly.type
_entity_poly.pdbx_seq_one_letter_code
_entity_poly.pdbx_strand_id
1 'polypeptide(L)' 'MANAASGFAVDDDCKLKFLELKAKRTYRFIVFKIEEKQKQVIVEKLGEPTQGYEDFTASLPADECRYAVYDFDFVTEENC' A
#
# COMPACT_ATOMS: atom_id res chain seq x y z
N MET A 1 12.38 -6.80 13.50
CA MET A 1 12.94 -5.61 12.85
C MET A 1 13.21 -5.91 11.39
N ALA A 2 12.48 -5.26 10.49
CA ALA A 2 12.80 -5.27 9.06
C ALA A 2 13.91 -4.23 8.83
N ASN A 3 15.08 -4.67 8.39
CA ASN A 3 16.22 -3.79 8.20
C ASN A 3 16.13 -3.14 6.81
N ALA A 4 15.83 -1.83 6.73
CA ALA A 4 15.99 -1.08 5.48
C ALA A 4 17.43 -0.59 5.35
N ALA A 5 17.99 -0.67 4.13
CA ALA A 5 19.36 -0.27 3.84
C ALA A 5 19.64 1.25 4.06
N SER A 6 18.61 2.09 4.14
CA SER A 6 18.70 3.55 4.26
C SER A 6 18.63 4.10 5.70
N GLY A 7 18.50 3.24 6.72
CA GLY A 7 18.31 3.67 8.11
C GLY A 7 16.89 4.15 8.43
N PHE A 8 15.94 3.93 7.53
CA PHE A 8 14.52 4.13 7.79
C PHE A 8 13.90 2.84 8.34
N ALA A 9 13.24 2.91 9.49
CA ALA A 9 12.45 1.81 10.01
C ALA A 9 11.20 1.58 9.14
N VAL A 10 10.59 0.41 9.25
CA VAL A 10 9.25 0.15 8.68
C VAL A 10 8.31 -0.07 9.84
N ASP A 11 7.20 0.65 9.87
CA ASP A 11 6.15 0.40 10.85
C ASP A 11 5.59 -1.01 10.71
N ASP A 12 5.40 -1.70 11.84
CA ASP A 12 4.86 -3.05 11.86
C ASP A 12 3.45 -3.10 11.26
N ASP A 13 2.67 -2.01 11.34
CA ASP A 13 1.38 -1.89 10.68
C ASP A 13 1.48 -2.01 9.16
N CYS A 14 2.59 -1.57 8.55
CA CYS A 14 2.77 -1.71 7.09
C CYS A 14 2.75 -3.19 6.69
N LYS A 15 3.41 -4.04 7.49
CA LYS A 15 3.44 -5.49 7.25
C LYS A 15 2.09 -6.12 7.56
N LEU A 16 1.45 -5.74 8.66
CA LEU A 16 0.14 -6.26 9.04
C LEU A 16 -0.92 -5.97 7.96
N LYS A 17 -0.99 -4.72 7.48
CA LYS A 17 -1.94 -4.32 6.44
C LYS A 17 -1.67 -4.97 5.10
N PHE A 18 -0.39 -5.12 4.72
CA PHE A 18 -0.03 -5.90 3.54
C PHE A 18 -0.46 -7.37 3.65
N LEU A 19 -0.27 -8.00 4.81
CA LEU A 19 -0.71 -9.39 5.04
C LEU A 19 -2.23 -9.53 5.01
N GLU A 20 -2.97 -8.57 5.55
CA GLU A 20 -4.44 -8.50 5.47
C GLU A 20 -4.92 -8.40 4.01
N LEU A 21 -4.35 -7.49 3.22
CA LEU A 21 -4.63 -7.37 1.79
C LEU A 21 -4.32 -8.70 1.07
N LYS A 22 -3.11 -9.25 1.24
CA LYS A 22 -2.66 -10.44 0.51
C LYS A 22 -3.48 -11.69 0.85
N ALA A 23 -3.81 -11.90 2.12
CA ALA A 23 -4.46 -13.13 2.57
C ALA A 23 -5.99 -13.06 2.52
N LYS A 24 -6.57 -11.89 2.77
CA LYS A 24 -8.02 -11.73 2.95
C LYS A 24 -8.67 -10.83 1.90
N ARG A 25 -7.88 -10.18 1.02
CA ARG A 25 -8.34 -9.19 0.04
C ARG A 25 -9.19 -8.08 0.69
N THR A 26 -8.81 -7.67 1.90
CA THR A 26 -9.56 -6.66 2.70
C THR A 26 -9.40 -5.23 2.18
N TYR A 27 -8.42 -4.98 1.31
CA TYR A 27 -8.11 -3.65 0.79
C TYR A 27 -7.86 -3.75 -0.71
N ARG A 28 -8.38 -2.79 -1.50
CA ARG A 28 -8.03 -2.68 -2.92
C ARG A 28 -6.60 -2.20 -3.11
N PHE A 29 -6.17 -1.26 -2.28
CA PHE A 29 -4.82 -0.72 -2.33
C PHE A 29 -4.34 -0.27 -0.95
N ILE A 30 -3.02 -0.16 -0.81
CA ILE A 30 -2.37 0.44 0.36
C ILE A 30 -1.37 1.47 -0.16
N VAL A 31 -1.42 2.69 0.38
CA VAL A 31 -0.43 3.74 0.15
C VAL A 31 0.44 3.87 1.38
N PHE A 32 1.76 3.89 1.16
CA PHE A 32 2.78 4.08 2.18
C PHE A 32 3.54 5.36 1.91
N LYS A 33 3.91 6.06 2.99
CA LYS A 33 4.78 7.24 2.92
C LYS A 33 6.00 7.06 3.83
N ILE A 34 7.05 7.78 3.49
CA ILE A 34 8.20 7.95 4.36
C ILE A 34 7.91 9.14 5.28
N GLU A 35 7.81 8.92 6.58
CA GLU A 35 7.77 9.97 7.58
C GLU A 35 9.21 10.34 7.98
N GLU A 36 9.73 11.41 7.38
CA GLU A 36 11.13 11.82 7.53
C GLU A 36 11.51 12.13 8.98
N LYS A 37 10.60 12.73 9.75
CA LYS A 37 10.86 13.12 11.14
C LYS A 37 11.10 11.91 12.04
N GLN A 38 10.35 10.83 11.80
CA GLN A 38 10.45 9.59 12.56
C GLN A 38 11.42 8.59 11.91
N LYS A 39 11.96 8.94 10.73
CA LYS A 39 12.74 8.04 9.88
C LYS A 39 12.06 6.69 9.71
N GLN A 40 10.78 6.69 9.34
CA GLN A 40 9.97 5.47 9.29
C GLN A 40 9.05 5.44 8.08
N VAL A 41 8.86 4.27 7.47
CA VAL A 41 7.78 4.02 6.50
C VAL A 41 6.50 3.71 7.26
N ILE A 42 5.43 4.44 6.96
CA ILE A 42 4.12 4.28 7.60
C ILE A 42 3.02 4.11 6.57
N VAL A 43 1.89 3.54 6.99
CA VAL A 43 0.66 3.50 6.18
C VAL A 43 0.06 4.90 6.12
N GLU A 44 -0.14 5.41 4.91
CA GLU A 44 -0.82 6.69 4.69
C GLU A 44 -2.30 6.50 4.42
N LYS A 45 -2.66 5.52 3.58
CA LYS A 45 -4.06 5.25 3.23
C LYS A 45 -4.30 3.77 2.95
N LEU A 46 -5.47 3.32 3.38
CA LEU A 46 -6.05 2.02 3.02
C LEU A 46 -7.23 2.28 2.08
N GLY A 47 -7.21 1.64 0.92
CA GLY A 47 -8.31 1.67 -0.04
C GLY A 47 -9.29 0.54 0.22
N GLU A 48 -10.57 0.85 0.34
CA GLU A 48 -11.63 -0.15 0.51
C GLU A 48 -11.75 -1.05 -0.73
N PRO A 49 -12.23 -2.31 -0.61
CA PRO A 49 -12.36 -3.22 -1.74
C PRO A 49 -13.22 -2.70 -2.91
N THR A 50 -14.15 -1.79 -2.60
CA THR A 50 -15.08 -1.15 -3.54
C THR A 50 -14.46 0.04 -4.29
N GLN A 51 -13.31 0.54 -3.84
CA GLN A 51 -12.63 1.65 -4.51
C GLN A 51 -11.92 1.16 -5.77
N GLY A 52 -11.85 2.03 -6.77
CA GLY A 52 -11.28 1.73 -8.08
C GLY A 52 -9.92 2.39 -8.32
N TYR A 53 -9.49 2.35 -9.57
CA TYR A 53 -8.23 2.96 -10.00
C TYR A 53 -8.22 4.48 -9.83
N GLU A 54 -9.35 5.16 -10.09
CA GLU A 54 -9.46 6.61 -9.92
C GLU A 54 -9.27 7.02 -8.45
N ASP A 55 -9.94 6.33 -7.52
CA ASP A 55 -9.76 6.54 -6.07
C ASP A 55 -8.32 6.34 -5.60
N PHE A 56 -7.65 5.35 -6.20
CA PHE A 56 -6.23 5.07 -5.94
C PHE A 56 -5.36 6.22 -6.45
N THR A 57 -5.49 6.64 -7.70
CA THR A 57 -4.69 7.74 -8.25
C THR A 57 -4.94 9.06 -7.51
N ALA A 58 -6.17 9.31 -7.07
CA ALA A 58 -6.51 10.48 -6.24
C ALA A 58 -5.88 10.43 -4.84
N SER A 59 -5.41 9.27 -4.39
CA SER A 59 -4.64 9.13 -3.14
C SER A 59 -3.15 9.40 -3.29
N LEU A 60 -2.65 9.56 -4.52
CA LEU A 60 -1.25 9.84 -4.79
C LEU A 60 -1.07 11.36 -4.99
N PRO A 61 -0.36 12.05 -4.09
CA PRO A 61 -0.07 13.48 -4.28
C PRO A 61 0.80 13.70 -5.53
N ALA A 62 0.59 14.82 -6.22
CA ALA A 62 1.28 15.13 -7.48
C ALA A 62 2.74 15.58 -7.27
N ASP A 63 3.05 16.04 -6.07
CA ASP A 63 4.26 16.75 -5.67
C ASP A 63 5.14 15.95 -4.70
N GLU A 64 4.68 14.79 -4.24
CA GLU A 64 5.44 13.94 -3.32
C GLU A 64 5.40 12.46 -3.74
N CYS A 65 6.51 11.74 -3.48
CA CYS A 65 6.58 10.31 -3.77
C CYS A 65 5.81 9.49 -2.73
N ARG A 66 5.21 8.38 -3.19
CA ARG A 66 4.59 7.35 -2.35
C ARG A 66 4.94 5.96 -2.88
N TYR A 67 4.99 4.99 -1.97
CA TYR A 67 4.96 3.58 -2.35
C TYR A 67 3.52 3.09 -2.27
N ALA A 68 3.12 2.18 -3.15
CA ALA A 68 1.80 1.62 -3.10
C ALA A 68 1.77 0.15 -3.51
N VAL A 69 0.80 -0.58 -2.97
CA VAL A 69 0.40 -1.92 -3.40
C VAL A 69 -1.03 -1.82 -3.88
N TYR A 70 -1.32 -2.34 -5.07
CA TYR A 70 -2.68 -2.37 -5.64
C TYR A 70 -3.02 -3.82 -5.97
N ASP A 71 -4.13 -4.32 -5.41
CA ASP A 71 -4.67 -5.65 -5.69
C ASP A 71 -5.50 -5.61 -6.97
N PHE A 72 -4.82 -5.83 -8.10
CA PHE A 72 -5.43 -5.82 -9.41
C PHE A 72 -6.02 -7.19 -9.71
N ASP A 73 -7.35 -7.28 -9.66
CA ASP A 73 -8.09 -8.49 -9.98
C ASP A 73 -8.42 -8.50 -11.47
N PHE A 74 -8.01 -9.55 -12.17
CA PHE A 74 -8.27 -9.74 -13.60
C PHE A 74 -8.57 -11.20 -13.91
N VAL A 75 -9.38 -11.40 -14.95
CA VAL A 75 -9.73 -12.74 -15.43
C VAL A 75 -8.80 -13.08 -16.60
N THR A 76 -8.17 -14.25 -16.53
CA THR A 76 -7.40 -14.82 -17.63
C THR A 76 -8.31 -15.52 -18.62
N GLU A 77 -7.92 -15.64 -19.89
CA GLU A 77 -8.71 -16.33 -20.93
C GLU A 77 -9.07 -17.78 -20.56
N GLU A 78 -8.23 -18.44 -19.76
CA GLU A 78 -8.43 -19.81 -19.28
C GLU A 78 -9.57 -19.95 -18.26
N ASN A 79 -10.05 -18.84 -17.67
CA ASN A 79 -11.11 -18.79 -16.66
C ASN A 79 -12.39 -18.07 -17.14
N CYS A 80 -12.55 -17.92 -18.47
CA CYS A 80 -13.75 -17.38 -19.11
C CYS A 80 -14.73 -18.47 -19.57
#